data_AF-A0A933DG58-F1
#
_entry.id   AF-A0A933DG58-F1
#
_cell.length_a   1.000
_cell.length_b   1.000
_cell.length_c   1.000
_cell.angle_alpha   90.00
_cell.angle_beta   90.00
_cell.angle_gamma   90.00
#
_symmetry.space_group_name_H-M   'P 1'
#
loop_
_entity.id
_entity.type
_entity.pdbx_description
1 polymer ?
#
loop_
_entity_poly.entity_id
_entity_poly.type
_entity_poly.pdbx_seq_one_letter_code
_entity_poly.pdbx_strand_id
1 'polypeptide(L)'
;MKFSISMKDWNAACLNAVHCAISSTDALLVYHASVRSAGESHFDVLALLTQHVKDAQTSQKAQTLRKIMDYKNAAAYEDKELTEQEAKDVEKLTERFFEWAQSKLK
;
A
#
# COMPACT_ATOMS: atom_id res chain seq x y z
N MET A 1 8.96 3.44 -7.56
CA MET A 1 8.13 2.47 -8.30
C MET A 1 8.30 2.59 -9.81
N LYS A 2 7.75 3.60 -10.51
CA LYS A 2 7.90 3.77 -11.97
C LYS A 2 9.33 3.71 -12.49
N PHE A 3 10.25 4.37 -11.79
CA PHE A 3 11.67 4.33 -12.12
C PHE A 3 12.24 2.90 -12.03
N SER A 4 11.97 2.19 -10.94
CA SER A 4 12.39 0.79 -10.76
C SER A 4 11.83 -0.13 -11.86
N ILE A 5 10.56 0.08 -12.27
CA ILE A 5 9.97 -0.64 -13.41
C ILE A 5 10.74 -0.36 -14.71
N SER A 6 11.10 0.91 -14.98
CA SER A 6 11.88 1.25 -16.18
C SER A 6 13.28 0.62 -16.19
N MET A 7 13.85 0.40 -15.01
CA MET A 7 15.14 -0.25 -14.80
C MET A 7 15.06 -1.78 -14.74
N LYS A 8 13.86 -2.35 -14.87
CA LYS A 8 13.58 -3.79 -14.69
C LYS A 8 13.93 -4.34 -13.31
N ASP A 9 13.95 -3.47 -12.30
CA ASP A 9 14.13 -3.86 -10.90
C ASP A 9 12.76 -4.09 -10.26
N TRP A 10 12.25 -5.30 -10.42
CA TRP A 10 10.90 -5.71 -10.00
C TRP A 10 10.75 -5.75 -8.48
N ASN A 11 11.79 -6.21 -7.78
CA ASN A 11 11.82 -6.24 -6.32
C ASN A 11 11.74 -4.82 -5.76
N ALA A 12 12.57 -3.89 -6.26
CA ALA A 12 12.49 -2.50 -5.83
C ALA A 12 11.18 -1.83 -6.25
N ALA A 13 10.60 -2.20 -7.40
CA ALA A 13 9.29 -1.69 -7.81
C ALA A 13 8.21 -2.08 -6.80
N CYS A 14 8.11 -3.36 -6.44
CA CYS A 14 7.15 -3.87 -5.47
C CYS A 14 7.38 -3.29 -4.08
N LEU A 15 8.63 -3.24 -3.60
CA LEU A 15 8.94 -2.67 -2.28
C LEU A 15 8.53 -1.20 -2.19
N ASN A 16 8.81 -0.42 -3.23
CA ASN A 16 8.36 0.96 -3.32
C ASN A 16 6.82 1.09 -3.38
N ALA A 17 6.13 0.13 -3.98
CA ALA A 17 4.67 0.08 -4.01
C ALA A 17 4.09 -0.06 -2.60
N VAL A 18 4.65 -0.99 -1.82
CA VAL A 18 4.27 -1.20 -0.42
C VAL A 18 4.52 0.05 0.43
N HIS A 19 5.70 0.66 0.31
CA HIS A 19 6.02 1.89 1.05
C HIS A 19 5.07 3.05 0.69
N CYS A 20 4.69 3.17 -0.59
CA CYS A 20 3.70 4.17 -1.01
C CYS A 20 2.35 3.93 -0.35
N ALA A 21 1.85 2.69 -0.35
CA ALA A 21 0.56 2.33 0.23
C ALA A 21 0.50 2.57 1.75
N ILE A 22 1.56 2.19 2.48
CA ILE A 22 1.68 2.45 3.93
C ILE A 22 1.71 3.96 4.19
N SER A 23 2.59 4.70 3.51
CA SER A 23 2.72 6.16 3.71
C SER A 23 1.41 6.90 3.40
N SER A 24 0.69 6.46 2.36
CA SER A 24 -0.62 7.02 1.99
C SER A 24 -1.66 6.78 3.08
N THR A 25 -1.60 5.60 3.72
CA THR A 25 -2.51 5.24 4.79
C THR A 25 -2.19 6.02 6.06
N ASP A 26 -0.92 6.19 6.41
CA ASP A 26 -0.51 7.04 7.53
C ASP A 26 -0.97 8.49 7.33
N ALA A 27 -0.84 9.03 6.12
CA ALA A 27 -1.35 10.36 5.80
C ALA A 27 -2.86 10.48 6.04
N LEU A 28 -3.65 9.48 5.62
CA LEU A 28 -5.09 9.43 5.89
C LEU A 28 -5.40 9.37 7.39
N LEU A 29 -4.70 8.52 8.14
CA LEU A 29 -4.94 8.35 9.57
C LEU A 29 -4.59 9.61 10.37
N VAL A 30 -3.49 10.28 10.01
CA VAL A 30 -3.11 11.56 10.61
C VAL A 30 -4.14 12.62 10.29
N TYR A 31 -4.58 12.72 9.03
CA TYR A 31 -5.56 13.72 8.61
C TYR A 31 -6.94 13.53 9.27
N HIS A 32 -7.46 12.29 9.31
CA HIS A 32 -8.81 12.01 9.81
C HIS A 32 -8.89 11.82 11.33
N ALA A 33 -7.79 11.44 11.99
CA ALA A 33 -7.84 11.06 13.39
C ALA A 33 -6.59 11.41 14.22
N SER A 34 -5.57 12.05 13.64
CA SER A 34 -4.29 12.37 14.31
C SER A 34 -3.61 11.14 14.93
N VAL A 35 -3.81 9.96 14.32
CA VAL A 35 -3.19 8.70 14.73
C VAL A 35 -2.31 8.15 13.60
N ARG A 36 -1.39 7.25 13.95
CA ARG A 36 -0.62 6.45 13.00
C ARG A 36 -0.49 5.03 13.52
N SER A 37 -0.27 4.06 12.63
CA SER A 37 0.08 2.73 13.09
C SER A 37 1.48 2.74 13.71
N ALA A 38 1.61 2.25 14.95
CA ALA A 38 2.89 2.08 15.65
C ALA A 38 3.16 0.62 16.04
N GLY A 39 2.26 -0.30 15.69
CA GLY A 39 2.36 -1.73 16.00
C GLY A 39 3.31 -2.47 15.06
N GLU A 40 3.83 -3.60 15.53
CA GLU A 40 4.66 -4.52 14.73
C GLU A 40 3.82 -5.28 13.68
N SER A 41 2.51 -5.45 13.94
CA SER A 41 1.59 -6.10 13.03
C SER A 41 1.23 -5.18 11.87
N HIS A 42 1.64 -5.60 10.67
CA HIS A 42 1.28 -4.92 9.42
C HIS A 42 -0.23 -4.88 9.15
N PHE A 43 -1.04 -5.69 9.84
CA PHE A 43 -2.49 -5.70 9.67
C PHE A 43 -3.22 -4.66 10.53
N ASP A 44 -2.57 -4.10 11.56
CA ASP A 44 -3.20 -3.12 12.46
C ASP A 44 -3.58 -1.85 11.70
N VAL A 45 -2.79 -1.50 10.67
CA VAL A 45 -3.05 -0.37 9.79
C VAL A 45 -4.37 -0.51 9.01
N LEU A 46 -4.81 -1.75 8.70
CA LEU A 46 -6.08 -2.00 8.01
C LEU A 46 -7.27 -1.70 8.93
N ALA A 47 -7.18 -2.13 10.19
CA ALA A 47 -8.19 -1.88 11.20
C ALA A 47 -8.31 -0.37 11.46
N LEU A 48 -7.18 0.32 11.65
CA LEU A 48 -7.16 1.77 11.83
C LEU A 48 -7.78 2.50 10.62
N LEU A 49 -7.44 2.08 9.39
CA LEU A 49 -7.99 2.70 8.18
C LEU A 49 -9.53 2.61 8.15
N THR A 50 -10.07 1.41 8.39
CA THR A 50 -11.54 1.20 8.41
C THR A 50 -12.23 1.87 9.59
N GLN A 51 -11.55 1.99 10.73
CA GLN A 51 -12.09 2.65 11.91
C GLN A 51 -12.16 4.17 11.75
N HIS A 52 -11.16 4.80 11.13
CA HIS A 52 -10.98 6.25 11.16
C HIS A 52 -11.33 6.96 9.86
N VAL A 53 -11.21 6.32 8.70
CA VAL A 53 -11.55 6.95 7.41
C VAL A 53 -12.99 6.61 7.05
N LYS A 54 -13.84 7.63 6.91
CA LYS A 54 -15.27 7.47 6.61
C LYS A 54 -15.55 7.75 5.14
N ASP A 55 -15.45 6.69 4.34
CA ASP A 55 -15.80 6.70 2.93
C ASP A 55 -16.43 5.35 2.53
N ALA A 56 -17.38 5.37 1.59
CA ALA A 56 -18.06 4.16 1.13
C ALA A 56 -17.10 3.11 0.54
N GLN A 57 -15.94 3.54 0.02
CA GLN A 57 -14.94 2.64 -0.55
C GLN A 57 -13.91 2.15 0.47
N THR A 58 -13.92 2.64 1.72
CA THR A 58 -12.85 2.37 2.70
C THR A 58 -12.61 0.88 2.92
N SER A 59 -13.68 0.08 3.09
CA SER A 59 -13.56 -1.37 3.29
C SER A 59 -12.92 -2.06 2.07
N GLN A 60 -13.29 -1.63 0.86
CA GLN A 60 -12.68 -2.14 -0.37
C GLN A 60 -11.20 -1.74 -0.45
N LYS A 61 -10.87 -0.51 -0.08
CA LYS A 61 -9.51 0.03 -0.13
C LYS A 61 -8.61 -0.60 0.93
N ALA A 62 -9.14 -0.98 2.08
CA ALA A 62 -8.43 -1.80 3.06
C ALA A 62 -8.07 -3.19 2.50
N GLN A 63 -8.96 -3.82 1.72
CA GLN A 63 -8.61 -5.07 1.03
C GLN A 63 -7.54 -4.86 -0.05
N THR A 64 -7.58 -3.73 -0.78
CA THR A 64 -6.52 -3.37 -1.73
C THR A 64 -5.18 -3.18 -1.01
N LEU A 65 -5.16 -2.45 0.11
CA LEU A 65 -3.97 -2.24 0.93
C LEU A 65 -3.39 -3.58 1.40
N ARG A 66 -4.24 -4.51 1.87
CA ARG A 66 -3.82 -5.87 2.22
C ARG A 66 -3.10 -6.57 1.06
N LYS A 67 -3.72 -6.60 -0.13
CA LYS A 67 -3.13 -7.22 -1.33
C LYS A 67 -1.78 -6.61 -1.70
N ILE A 68 -1.63 -5.28 -1.56
CA ILE A 68 -0.35 -4.61 -1.82
C ILE A 68 0.69 -5.08 -0.79
N MET A 69 0.35 -5.11 0.49
CA MET A 69 1.27 -5.51 1.56
C MET A 69 1.69 -6.98 1.48
N ASP A 70 0.86 -7.86 0.92
CA ASP A 70 1.21 -9.28 0.74
C ASP A 70 2.46 -9.45 -0.17
N TYR A 71 2.72 -8.52 -1.09
CA TYR A 71 3.96 -8.50 -1.90
C TYR A 71 5.23 -8.22 -1.07
N LYS A 72 5.10 -7.58 0.11
CA LYS A 72 6.24 -7.37 1.02
C LYS A 72 6.75 -8.70 1.57
N ASN A 73 5.83 -9.62 1.89
CA ASN A 73 6.18 -10.93 2.44
C ASN A 73 6.84 -11.80 1.37
N ALA A 74 6.33 -11.78 0.13
CA ALA A 74 6.93 -12.50 -1.00
C ALA A 74 8.35 -11.99 -1.32
N ALA A 75 8.56 -10.66 -1.33
CA ALA A 75 9.86 -10.07 -1.63
C ALA A 75 10.89 -10.21 -0.51
N ALA A 76 10.46 -10.29 0.76
CA ALA A 76 11.35 -10.27 1.92
C ALA A 76 11.67 -11.66 2.49
N TYR A 77 10.82 -12.66 2.29
CA TYR A 77 10.94 -13.95 2.99
C TYR A 77 10.96 -15.19 2.10
N GLU A 78 10.53 -15.11 0.82
CA GLU A 78 10.35 -16.33 0.00
C GLU A 78 11.51 -16.65 -0.96
N ASP A 79 12.64 -15.92 -0.95
CA ASP A 79 13.74 -16.04 -1.93
C ASP A 79 13.26 -16.02 -3.40
N LYS A 80 12.02 -15.59 -3.63
CA LYS A 80 11.37 -15.58 -4.94
C LYS A 80 11.58 -14.20 -5.54
N GLU A 81 12.30 -14.15 -6.66
CA GLU A 81 12.33 -12.96 -7.49
C GLU A 81 10.93 -12.63 -8.00
N LEU A 82 10.50 -11.39 -7.78
CA LEU A 82 9.25 -10.91 -8.32
C LEU A 82 9.36 -10.76 -9.84
N THR A 83 8.29 -11.14 -10.52
CA THR A 83 8.18 -11.05 -11.97
C THR A 83 7.80 -9.65 -12.42
N GLU A 84 8.07 -9.34 -13.69
CA GLU A 84 7.61 -8.10 -14.33
C GLU A 84 6.09 -7.93 -14.24
N GLN A 85 5.33 -9.02 -14.37
CA GLN A 85 3.88 -9.00 -14.30
C GLN A 85 3.40 -8.63 -12.89
N GLU A 86 3.96 -9.28 -11.85
CA GLU A 86 3.68 -8.95 -10.45
C GLU A 86 4.02 -7.48 -10.14
N ALA A 87 5.16 -6.97 -10.63
CA ALA A 87 5.56 -5.57 -10.45
C ALA A 87 4.58 -4.58 -11.11
N LYS A 88 4.12 -4.86 -12.33
CA LYS A 88 3.13 -4.01 -13.03
C LYS A 88 1.76 -4.08 -12.38
N ASP A 89 1.37 -5.23 -11.85
CA ASP A 89 0.07 -5.41 -11.20
C ASP A 89 0.02 -4.67 -9.86
N VAL A 90 1.06 -4.79 -9.03
CA VAL A 90 1.13 -4.05 -7.77
C VAL A 90 1.26 -2.54 -8.01
N GLU A 91 1.92 -2.12 -9.08
CA GLU A 91 1.98 -0.71 -9.48
C GLU A 91 0.58 -0.13 -9.71
N LYS A 92 -0.20 -0.76 -10.60
CA LYS A 92 -1.56 -0.29 -10.92
C LYS A 92 -2.48 -0.29 -9.71
N LEU A 93 -2.38 -1.32 -8.85
CA LEU A 93 -3.13 -1.38 -7.60
C LEU A 93 -2.77 -0.22 -6.67
N THR A 94 -1.48 0.07 -6.55
CA THR A 94 -0.95 1.13 -5.68
C THR A 94 -1.30 2.51 -6.19
N GLU A 95 -1.21 2.78 -7.50
CA GLU A 95 -1.64 4.06 -8.08
C GLU A 95 -3.11 4.35 -7.78
N ARG A 96 -4.01 3.39 -8.04
CA ARG A 96 -5.45 3.54 -7.76
C ARG A 96 -5.77 3.69 -6.28
N PHE A 97 -4.93 3.14 -5.40
CA PHE A 97 -5.04 3.33 -3.97
C PHE A 97 -4.58 4.75 -3.57
N PHE A 98 -3.43 5.18 -4.09
CA PHE A 98 -2.87 6.50 -3.86
C PHE A 98 -3.80 7.62 -4.33
N GLU A 99 -4.34 7.53 -5.55
CA GLU A 99 -5.30 8.50 -6.09
C GLU A 99 -6.55 8.62 -5.21
N TRP A 100 -7.07 7.48 -4.73
CA TRP A 100 -8.18 7.50 -3.78
C TRP A 100 -7.77 8.16 -2.48
N ALA A 101 -6.60 7.82 -1.90
CA ALA A 101 -6.12 8.42 -0.67
C ALA A 101 -5.99 9.95 -0.81
N GLN A 102 -5.38 10.44 -1.88
CA GLN A 102 -5.28 11.86 -2.17
C GLN A 102 -6.65 12.55 -2.27
N SER A 103 -7.66 11.86 -2.83
CA SER A 103 -9.02 12.41 -2.90
C SER A 103 -9.68 12.63 -1.54
N LYS A 104 -9.17 11.99 -0.47
CA LYS A 104 -9.69 12.07 0.90
C LYS A 104 -8.88 12.98 1.83
N LEU A 105 -7.83 13.61 1.31
CA LEU A 105 -6.97 14.57 2.02
C LEU A 105 -7.26 16.02 1.61
N LYS A 106 -8.51 16.30 1.26
CA LYS A 106 -8.99 17.63 0.86
C LYS A 106 -9.92 18.21 1.91
#